data_AF-A0A2G5WWI9-F1
#
_entry.id   AF-A0A2G5WWI9-F1
#
_cell.length_a   1.000
_cell.length_b   1.000
_cell.length_c   1.000
_cell.angle_alpha   90.00
_cell.angle_beta   90.00
_cell.angle_gamma   90.00
#
_symmetry.space_group_name_H-M   'P 1'
#
loop_
_entity.id
_entity.type
_entity.pdbx_description
1 polymer ?
#
loop_
_entity_poly.entity_id
_entity_poly.type
_entity_poly.pdbx_seq_one_letter_code
_entity_poly.pdbx_strand_id
1 'polypeptide(L)'
;MDKELVMKYIVACTNLYGIVPIEKVIEIYTNQNEENISLDEVESFLRSKQVKEKLEESFVYIQSNEFVAEATSEEAEKENLRQTAAGKPYYIPRREELLCFIDEEYVQETPEQLNLKNMLKEDFGDQLNVDVEVSELVYNLQVSGGDFMMELSLFISRLELPIKESERYIPAIVEIADTTRLWENRGHTMKEIQQR
;
A
#
# COMPACT_ATOMS: atom_id res chain seq x y z
N MET A 1 -7.41 13.14 -23.17
CA MET A 1 -7.20 12.57 -21.83
C MET A 1 -8.52 12.09 -21.25
N ASP A 2 -8.64 10.78 -21.01
CA ASP A 2 -9.69 10.20 -20.16
C ASP A 2 -9.47 10.60 -18.68
N LYS A 3 -10.23 11.60 -18.21
CA LYS A 3 -10.10 12.15 -16.86
C LYS A 3 -10.45 11.15 -15.76
N GLU A 4 -11.41 10.27 -16.00
CA GLU A 4 -11.83 9.29 -14.99
C GLU A 4 -10.75 8.22 -14.83
N LEU A 5 -10.19 7.75 -15.95
CA LEU A 5 -9.10 6.77 -15.91
C LEU A 5 -7.84 7.37 -15.27
N VAL A 6 -7.46 8.60 -15.61
CA VAL A 6 -6.32 9.28 -14.96
C VAL A 6 -6.53 9.36 -13.44
N MET A 7 -7.75 9.63 -12.97
CA MET A 7 -8.04 9.62 -11.54
C MET A 7 -7.84 8.25 -10.90
N LYS A 8 -8.31 7.19 -11.54
CA LYS A 8 -8.10 5.82 -11.07
C LYS A 8 -6.61 5.47 -10.96
N TYR A 9 -5.80 5.92 -11.92
CA TYR A 9 -4.34 5.72 -11.86
C TYR A 9 -3.68 6.50 -10.72
N ILE A 10 -4.12 7.74 -10.47
CA ILE A 10 -3.61 8.54 -9.36
C ILE A 10 -3.89 7.83 -8.03
N VAL A 11 -5.15 7.41 -7.81
CA VAL A 11 -5.55 6.72 -6.58
C VAL A 11 -4.80 5.39 -6.43
N ALA A 12 -4.83 4.54 -7.45
CA ALA A 12 -4.15 3.25 -7.42
C ALA A 12 -2.64 3.35 -7.17
N CYS A 13 -1.95 4.29 -7.82
CA CYS A 13 -0.53 4.49 -7.59
C CYS A 13 -0.26 5.03 -6.17
N THR A 14 -1.12 5.91 -5.67
CA THR A 14 -0.96 6.48 -4.32
C THR A 14 -1.16 5.38 -3.26
N ASN A 15 -2.18 4.55 -3.39
CA ASN A 15 -2.43 3.42 -2.49
C ASN A 15 -1.31 2.38 -2.53
N LEU A 16 -0.67 2.17 -3.69
CA LEU A 16 0.42 1.21 -3.84
C LEU A 16 1.78 1.74 -3.36
N TYR A 17 2.02 3.06 -3.40
CA TYR A 17 3.34 3.65 -3.17
C TYR A 17 3.41 4.60 -1.96
N GLY A 18 2.27 5.02 -1.40
CA GLY A 18 2.16 6.02 -0.33
C GLY A 18 2.42 7.45 -0.83
N ILE A 19 3.60 7.68 -1.41
CA ILE A 19 3.99 8.97 -2.02
C ILE A 19 4.50 8.72 -3.44
N VAL A 20 3.88 9.38 -4.42
CA VAL A 20 4.22 9.21 -5.84
C VAL A 20 4.27 10.54 -6.59
N PRO A 21 5.35 10.82 -7.33
CA PRO A 21 5.43 12.01 -8.19
C PRO A 21 4.38 11.97 -9.32
N ILE A 22 3.87 13.15 -9.69
CA ILE A 22 2.92 13.29 -10.81
C ILE A 22 3.49 12.69 -12.09
N GLU A 23 4.77 12.95 -12.39
CA GLU A 23 5.43 12.43 -13.59
C GLU A 23 5.48 10.90 -13.60
N LYS A 24 5.61 10.26 -12.43
CA LYS A 24 5.62 8.79 -12.33
C LYS A 24 4.25 8.20 -12.65
N VAL A 25 3.17 8.83 -12.19
CA VAL A 25 1.80 8.41 -12.55
C VAL A 25 1.56 8.56 -14.06
N ILE A 26 2.02 9.67 -14.65
CA ILE A 26 1.94 9.90 -16.09
C ILE A 26 2.69 8.83 -16.88
N GLU A 27 3.91 8.49 -16.46
CA GLU A 27 4.71 7.43 -17.06
C GLU A 27 3.99 6.08 -17.03
N ILE A 28 3.46 5.69 -15.86
CA ILE A 28 2.74 4.41 -15.70
C ILE A 28 1.46 4.39 -16.54
N TYR A 29 0.66 5.47 -16.51
CA TYR A 29 -0.54 5.60 -17.33
C TYR A 29 -0.21 5.44 -18.82
N THR A 30 0.78 6.19 -19.29
CA THR A 30 1.17 6.24 -20.70
C THR A 30 1.71 4.90 -21.19
N ASN A 31 2.47 4.18 -20.36
CA ASN A 31 2.99 2.87 -20.72
C ASN A 31 1.93 1.77 -20.76
N GLN A 32 0.79 1.95 -20.08
CA GLN A 32 -0.26 0.93 -19.96
C GLN A 32 -1.50 1.22 -20.82
N ASN A 33 -1.56 2.38 -21.48
CA ASN A 33 -2.70 2.81 -22.28
C ASN A 33 -2.22 3.33 -23.64
N GLU A 34 -3.10 3.29 -24.65
CA GLU A 34 -2.76 3.80 -25.99
C GLU A 34 -2.68 5.34 -26.03
N GLU A 35 -3.40 6.00 -25.12
CA GLU A 35 -3.41 7.45 -25.00
C GLU A 35 -2.19 7.94 -24.20
N ASN A 36 -1.42 8.84 -24.81
CA ASN A 36 -0.37 9.58 -24.11
C ASN A 36 -0.98 10.82 -23.44
N ILE A 37 -0.53 11.14 -22.24
CA ILE A 37 -0.91 12.37 -21.51
C ILE A 37 0.33 13.17 -21.16
N SER A 38 0.22 14.50 -21.19
CA SER A 38 1.29 15.42 -20.83
C SER A 38 1.16 15.93 -19.40
N LEU A 39 2.28 16.40 -18.82
CA LEU A 39 2.29 17.03 -17.51
C LEU A 39 1.34 18.24 -17.43
N ASP A 40 1.37 19.10 -18.45
CA ASP A 40 0.50 20.29 -18.51
C ASP A 40 -1.00 19.93 -18.50
N GLU A 41 -1.39 18.86 -19.20
CA GLU A 41 -2.78 18.38 -19.21
C GLU A 41 -3.22 17.89 -17.83
N VAL A 42 -2.36 17.13 -17.16
CA VAL A 42 -2.62 16.61 -15.80
C VAL A 42 -2.65 17.76 -14.79
N GLU A 43 -1.67 18.66 -14.79
CA GLU A 43 -1.66 19.83 -13.91
C GLU A 43 -2.89 20.71 -14.10
N SER A 44 -3.30 20.96 -15.35
CA SER A 44 -4.52 21.71 -15.67
C SER A 44 -5.76 21.03 -15.11
N PHE A 45 -5.83 19.70 -15.20
CA PHE A 45 -6.91 18.91 -14.63
C PHE A 45 -6.95 18.97 -13.10
N LEU A 46 -5.79 18.87 -12.44
CA LEU A 46 -5.65 18.93 -10.98
C LEU A 46 -5.94 20.32 -10.38
N ARG A 47 -5.99 21.39 -11.17
CA ARG A 47 -6.38 22.74 -10.71
C ARG A 47 -7.87 22.85 -10.36
N SER A 48 -8.70 21.95 -10.89
CA SER A 48 -10.14 21.94 -10.62
C SER A 48 -10.43 21.60 -9.15
N LYS A 49 -11.23 22.42 -8.47
CA LYS A 49 -11.65 22.16 -7.09
C LYS A 49 -12.34 20.81 -6.94
N GLN A 50 -13.23 20.47 -7.89
CA GLN A 50 -13.97 19.22 -7.90
C GLN A 50 -13.07 17.98 -8.02
N VAL A 51 -11.92 18.12 -8.71
CA VAL A 51 -10.96 17.03 -8.86
C VAL A 51 -10.20 16.82 -7.56
N LYS A 52 -9.79 17.92 -6.91
CA LYS A 52 -9.14 17.86 -5.59
C LYS A 52 -10.06 17.24 -4.54
N GLU A 53 -11.31 17.69 -4.48
CA GLU A 53 -12.32 17.15 -3.54
C GLU A 53 -12.51 15.64 -3.73
N LYS A 54 -12.55 15.15 -4.98
CA LYS A 54 -12.66 13.71 -5.26
C LYS A 54 -11.40 12.91 -4.88
N LEU A 55 -10.23 13.49 -5.02
CA LEU A 55 -8.98 12.86 -4.58
C LEU A 55 -8.93 12.77 -3.06
N GLU A 56 -9.33 13.85 -2.37
CA GLU A 56 -9.43 13.88 -0.90
C GLU A 56 -10.47 12.87 -0.39
N GLU A 57 -11.61 12.70 -1.07
CA GLU A 57 -12.59 11.62 -0.81
C GLU A 57 -12.01 10.21 -0.97
N SER A 58 -10.91 10.08 -1.73
CA SER A 58 -10.15 8.84 -1.92
C SER A 58 -8.86 8.83 -1.10
N PHE A 59 -8.75 9.68 -0.08
CA PHE A 59 -7.59 9.79 0.82
C PHE A 59 -6.26 10.15 0.13
N VAL A 60 -6.34 10.86 -1.01
CA VAL A 60 -5.19 11.32 -1.78
C VAL A 60 -5.09 12.84 -1.75
N TYR A 61 -3.93 13.35 -1.32
CA TYR A 61 -3.64 14.77 -1.26
C TYR A 61 -2.55 15.16 -2.26
N ILE A 62 -2.71 16.32 -2.91
CA ILE A 62 -1.71 16.88 -3.82
C ILE A 62 -0.80 17.82 -3.04
N GLN A 63 0.48 17.49 -2.95
CA GLN A 63 1.49 18.30 -2.26
C GLN A 63 2.66 18.60 -3.21
N SER A 64 2.80 19.88 -3.57
CA SER A 64 3.75 20.31 -4.61
C SER A 64 3.53 19.54 -5.92
N ASN A 65 4.42 18.60 -6.26
CA ASN A 65 4.37 17.76 -7.47
C ASN A 65 4.19 16.27 -7.16
N GLU A 66 3.66 15.94 -5.98
CA GLU A 66 3.44 14.58 -5.52
C GLU A 66 1.98 14.35 -5.11
N PHE A 67 1.53 13.13 -5.29
CA PHE A 67 0.33 12.59 -4.64
C PHE A 67 0.78 11.88 -3.36
N VAL A 68 0.07 12.15 -2.27
CA VAL A 68 0.41 11.71 -0.91
C VAL A 68 -0.82 11.06 -0.30
N ALA A 69 -0.68 9.81 0.14
CA ALA A 69 -1.72 9.09 0.87
C ALA A 69 -1.94 9.71 2.26
N GLU A 70 -3.20 9.77 2.70
CA GLU A 70 -3.59 10.32 4.01
C GLU A 70 -2.86 9.63 5.17
N ALA A 71 -2.62 8.33 5.07
CA ALA A 71 -1.91 7.58 6.12
C ALA A 71 -0.45 8.03 6.33
N THR A 72 0.10 8.87 5.46
CA THR A 72 1.38 9.58 5.68
C THR A 72 1.16 11.07 5.93
N SER A 73 0.24 11.44 6.84
CA SER A 73 -0.12 12.84 7.04
C SER A 73 0.96 13.65 7.77
N GLU A 74 1.73 13.02 8.67
CA GLU A 74 2.77 13.67 9.45
C GLU A 74 4.05 13.88 8.63
N GLU A 75 4.63 15.08 8.70
CA GLU A 75 5.84 15.42 7.92
C GLU A 75 7.04 14.50 8.22
N ALA A 76 7.16 14.03 9.47
CA ALA A 76 8.21 13.11 9.86
C ALA A 76 8.06 11.73 9.19
N GLU A 77 6.84 11.23 9.03
CA GLU A 77 6.54 9.96 8.37
C GLU A 77 6.80 10.07 6.87
N LYS A 78 6.36 11.17 6.24
CA LYS A 78 6.65 11.45 4.82
C LYS A 78 8.14 11.48 4.54
N GLU A 79 8.90 12.19 5.38
CA GLU A 79 10.35 12.29 5.21
C GLU A 79 11.03 10.94 5.40
N ASN A 80 10.62 10.15 6.41
CA ASN A 80 11.12 8.79 6.59
C ASN A 80 10.84 7.93 5.35
N LEU A 81 9.58 7.93 4.86
CA LEU A 81 9.20 7.16 3.69
C LEU A 81 10.02 7.56 2.46
N ARG A 82 10.19 8.87 2.21
CA ARG A 82 11.02 9.37 1.11
C ARG A 82 12.47 8.90 1.23
N GLN A 83 13.05 8.95 2.43
CA GLN A 83 14.42 8.50 2.68
C GLN A 83 14.58 7.00 2.47
N THR A 84 13.68 6.19 3.04
CA THR A 84 13.74 4.73 2.96
C THR A 84 13.45 4.21 1.55
N ALA A 85 12.58 4.90 0.80
CA ALA A 85 12.29 4.59 -0.60
C ALA A 85 13.33 5.15 -1.60
N ALA A 86 14.26 6.00 -1.16
CA ALA A 86 15.19 6.69 -2.06
C ALA A 86 16.05 5.70 -2.86
N GLY A 87 16.16 5.95 -4.17
CA GLY A 87 16.97 5.13 -5.08
C GLY A 87 16.38 3.77 -5.47
N LYS A 88 15.31 3.31 -4.80
CA LYS A 88 14.62 2.06 -5.19
C LYS A 88 13.80 2.28 -6.47
N PRO A 89 13.71 1.30 -7.38
CA PRO A 89 12.79 1.39 -8.52
C PRO A 89 11.34 1.15 -8.07
N TYR A 90 10.39 1.61 -8.87
CA TYR A 90 8.97 1.32 -8.64
C TYR A 90 8.63 -0.09 -9.11
N TYR A 91 7.85 -0.82 -8.30
CA TYR A 91 7.13 -1.98 -8.78
C TYR A 91 5.97 -1.53 -9.66
N ILE A 92 5.97 -1.90 -10.94
CA ILE A 92 4.90 -1.54 -11.87
C ILE A 92 4.14 -2.83 -12.24
N PRO A 93 2.97 -3.11 -11.62
CA PRO A 93 2.16 -4.26 -11.97
C PRO A 93 1.57 -4.13 -13.37
N ARG A 94 0.92 -5.20 -13.85
CA ARG A 94 0.04 -5.10 -15.03
C ARG A 94 -1.13 -4.17 -14.73
N ARG A 95 -1.74 -3.62 -15.78
CA ARG A 95 -2.84 -2.66 -15.65
C ARG A 95 -3.98 -3.20 -14.80
N GLU A 96 -4.37 -4.45 -15.01
CA GLU A 96 -5.50 -5.07 -14.31
C GLU A 96 -5.23 -5.20 -12.81
N GLU A 97 -4.00 -5.55 -12.43
CA GLU A 97 -3.57 -5.65 -11.04
C GLU A 97 -3.41 -4.26 -10.40
N LEU A 98 -2.85 -3.28 -11.12
CA LEU A 98 -2.72 -1.92 -10.61
C LEU A 98 -4.09 -1.34 -10.24
N LEU A 99 -5.09 -1.51 -11.10
CA LEU A 99 -6.42 -0.94 -10.88
C LEU A 99 -7.20 -1.62 -9.74
N CYS A 100 -6.74 -2.77 -9.20
CA CYS A 100 -7.29 -3.30 -7.97
C CYS A 100 -7.01 -2.39 -6.76
N PHE A 101 -5.86 -1.69 -6.75
CA PHE A 101 -5.47 -0.76 -5.69
C PHE A 101 -6.26 0.55 -5.68
N ILE A 102 -7.28 0.72 -6.55
CA ILE A 102 -8.24 1.83 -6.39
C ILE A 102 -9.00 1.68 -5.07
N ASP A 103 -9.30 0.44 -4.71
CA ASP A 103 -9.82 0.09 -3.40
C ASP A 103 -8.66 0.10 -2.39
N GLU A 104 -8.74 1.00 -1.41
CA GLU A 104 -7.74 1.12 -0.33
C GLU A 104 -7.68 -0.15 0.53
N GLU A 105 -8.81 -0.85 0.67
CA GLU A 105 -8.89 -2.09 1.44
C GLU A 105 -8.44 -3.32 0.64
N TYR A 106 -8.04 -3.13 -0.63
CA TYR A 106 -7.57 -4.23 -1.45
C TYR A 106 -6.27 -4.85 -0.88
N VAL A 107 -6.37 -6.13 -0.56
CA VAL A 107 -5.23 -6.96 -0.16
C VAL A 107 -4.96 -8.00 -1.25
N GLN A 108 -3.72 -8.04 -1.74
CA GLN A 108 -3.29 -9.13 -2.61
C GLN A 108 -3.24 -10.42 -1.79
N GLU A 109 -4.07 -11.40 -2.15
CA GLU A 109 -4.10 -12.68 -1.45
C GLU A 109 -2.81 -13.47 -1.66
N THR A 110 -2.25 -14.00 -0.56
CA THR A 110 -1.07 -14.86 -0.60
C THR A 110 -1.30 -16.17 0.18
N PRO A 111 -0.60 -17.27 -0.18
CA PRO A 111 -0.62 -18.50 0.60
C PRO A 111 -0.21 -18.31 2.07
N GLU A 112 0.69 -17.36 2.33
CA GLU A 112 1.19 -16.99 3.66
C GLU A 112 0.07 -16.38 4.53
N GLN A 113 -0.76 -15.50 3.95
CA GLN A 113 -1.95 -14.96 4.61
C GLN A 113 -2.95 -16.08 4.93
N LEU A 114 -3.21 -16.99 3.99
CA LEU A 114 -4.12 -18.12 4.22
C LEU A 114 -3.62 -19.03 5.35
N ASN A 115 -2.31 -19.24 5.44
CA ASN A 115 -1.71 -20.02 6.52
C ASN A 115 -1.98 -19.36 7.89
N LEU A 116 -1.75 -18.05 8.03
CA LEU A 116 -2.05 -17.35 9.28
C LEU A 116 -3.56 -17.38 9.60
N LYS A 117 -4.44 -17.16 8.62
CA LYS A 117 -5.90 -17.25 8.80
C LYS A 117 -6.31 -18.62 9.35
N ASN A 118 -5.73 -19.70 8.84
CA ASN A 118 -6.01 -21.06 9.33
C ASN A 118 -5.54 -21.24 10.77
N MET A 119 -4.31 -20.79 11.11
CA MET A 119 -3.79 -20.88 12.47
C MET A 119 -4.67 -20.11 13.47
N LEU A 120 -5.09 -18.89 13.13
CA LEU A 120 -5.98 -18.09 13.97
C LEU A 120 -7.35 -18.76 14.11
N LYS A 121 -7.90 -19.31 13.03
CA LYS A 121 -9.20 -19.99 13.05
C LYS A 121 -9.18 -21.24 13.94
N GLU A 122 -8.07 -21.97 13.96
CA GLU A 122 -7.90 -23.15 14.82
C GLU A 122 -7.91 -22.79 16.30
N ASP A 123 -7.27 -21.68 16.67
CA ASP A 123 -7.12 -21.28 18.08
C ASP A 123 -8.31 -20.48 18.61
N PHE A 124 -8.87 -19.58 17.80
CA PHE A 124 -9.91 -18.64 18.23
C PHE A 124 -11.32 -19.03 17.76
N GLY A 125 -11.44 -19.91 16.76
CA GLY A 125 -12.73 -20.25 16.16
C GLY A 125 -13.47 -19.00 15.66
N ASP A 126 -14.74 -18.85 16.06
CA ASP A 126 -15.59 -17.71 15.67
C ASP A 126 -15.42 -16.48 16.58
N GLN A 127 -14.53 -16.52 17.58
CA GLN A 127 -14.29 -15.38 18.49
C GLN A 127 -13.52 -14.25 17.79
N LEU A 128 -12.84 -14.57 16.69
CA LEU A 128 -11.98 -13.65 15.95
C LEU A 128 -12.40 -13.64 14.48
N ASN A 129 -12.56 -12.45 13.90
CA ASN A 129 -12.75 -12.32 12.48
C ASN A 129 -11.40 -12.39 11.76
N VAL A 130 -10.95 -13.60 11.44
CA VAL A 130 -9.61 -13.86 10.90
C VAL A 130 -9.33 -13.13 9.59
N ASP A 131 -10.35 -12.85 8.78
CA ASP A 131 -10.18 -12.12 7.53
C ASP A 131 -9.86 -10.65 7.79
N VAL A 132 -10.53 -10.03 8.75
CA VAL A 132 -10.27 -8.64 9.17
C VAL A 132 -8.89 -8.53 9.80
N GLU A 133 -8.56 -9.40 10.75
CA GLU A 133 -7.26 -9.35 11.45
C GLU A 133 -6.06 -9.47 10.49
N VAL A 134 -6.14 -10.39 9.53
CA VAL A 134 -5.06 -10.59 8.57
C VAL A 134 -5.02 -9.44 7.55
N SER A 135 -6.16 -8.91 7.13
CA SER A 135 -6.20 -7.77 6.22
C SER A 135 -5.63 -6.49 6.87
N GLU A 136 -5.99 -6.24 8.13
CA GLU A 136 -5.42 -5.14 8.92
C GLU A 136 -3.92 -5.30 9.13
N LEU A 137 -3.44 -6.52 9.44
CA LEU A 137 -2.00 -6.78 9.53
C LEU A 137 -1.29 -6.43 8.22
N VAL A 138 -1.83 -6.87 7.07
CA VAL A 138 -1.21 -6.59 5.76
C VAL A 138 -1.20 -5.10 5.46
N TYR A 139 -2.32 -4.41 5.69
CA TYR A 139 -2.42 -2.95 5.52
C TYR A 139 -1.40 -2.21 6.38
N ASN A 140 -1.36 -2.52 7.67
CA ASN A 140 -0.42 -1.92 8.62
C ASN A 140 1.04 -2.12 8.19
N LEU A 141 1.41 -3.34 7.78
CA LEU A 141 2.74 -3.63 7.27
C LEU A 141 3.06 -2.77 6.04
N GLN A 142 2.13 -2.69 5.08
CA GLN A 142 2.27 -1.92 3.85
C GLN A 142 2.56 -0.44 4.11
N VAL A 143 1.93 0.16 5.12
CA VAL A 143 2.05 1.60 5.44
C VAL A 143 3.07 1.92 6.52
N SER A 144 3.67 0.91 7.16
CA SER A 144 4.53 1.06 8.35
C SER A 144 5.80 1.91 8.17
N GLY A 145 6.22 2.17 6.93
CA GLY A 145 7.49 2.83 6.65
C GLY A 145 8.72 2.00 7.07
N GLY A 146 8.55 0.69 7.23
CA GLY A 146 9.61 -0.25 7.59
C GLY A 146 9.69 -0.61 9.08
N ASP A 147 8.76 -0.16 9.93
CA ASP A 147 8.72 -0.54 11.34
C ASP A 147 7.99 -1.88 11.58
N PHE A 148 8.55 -2.94 11.01
CA PHE A 148 8.00 -4.30 11.15
C PHE A 148 7.87 -4.73 12.62
N MET A 149 8.80 -4.35 13.49
CA MET A 149 8.81 -4.79 14.89
C MET A 149 7.66 -4.16 15.69
N MET A 150 7.32 -2.90 15.41
CA MET A 150 6.14 -2.25 15.97
C MET A 150 4.87 -2.97 15.53
N GLU A 151 4.69 -3.23 14.23
CA GLU A 151 3.48 -3.88 13.72
C GLU A 151 3.33 -5.32 14.21
N LEU A 152 4.42 -6.07 14.27
CA LEU A 152 4.44 -7.41 14.87
C LEU A 152 3.97 -7.35 16.33
N SER A 153 4.50 -6.40 17.11
CA SER A 153 4.16 -6.25 18.52
C SER A 153 2.69 -5.86 18.72
N LEU A 154 2.18 -4.93 17.92
CA LEU A 154 0.79 -4.49 17.94
C LEU A 154 -0.15 -5.66 17.60
N PHE A 155 0.12 -6.39 16.52
CA PHE A 155 -0.67 -7.57 16.14
C PHE A 155 -0.69 -8.62 17.26
N ILE A 156 0.48 -9.00 17.79
CA ILE A 156 0.58 -10.01 18.86
C ILE A 156 -0.16 -9.57 20.13
N SER A 157 -0.08 -8.28 20.49
CA SER A 157 -0.79 -7.77 21.68
C SER A 157 -2.30 -7.82 21.55
N ARG A 158 -2.85 -7.61 20.33
CA ARG A 158 -4.29 -7.67 20.04
C ARG A 158 -4.89 -9.07 20.19
N LEU A 159 -4.06 -10.12 20.05
CA LEU A 159 -4.52 -11.50 20.24
C LEU A 159 -4.82 -11.85 21.70
N GLU A 160 -4.38 -11.03 22.67
CA GLU A 160 -4.59 -11.21 24.12
C GLU A 160 -4.16 -12.60 24.66
N LEU A 161 -3.26 -13.28 23.94
CA LEU A 161 -2.72 -14.57 24.33
C LEU A 161 -1.51 -14.45 25.27
N PRO A 162 -1.25 -15.47 26.12
CA PRO A 162 0.03 -15.59 26.79
C PRO A 162 1.20 -15.56 25.79
N ILE A 163 2.31 -14.90 26.15
CA ILE A 163 3.49 -14.72 25.27
C ILE A 163 3.94 -16.04 24.61
N LYS A 164 3.97 -17.14 25.37
CA LYS A 164 4.39 -18.45 24.85
C LYS A 164 3.48 -19.01 23.76
N GLU A 165 2.19 -18.68 23.80
CA GLU A 165 1.22 -19.11 22.80
C GLU A 165 1.28 -18.20 21.58
N SER A 166 1.51 -16.90 21.79
CA SER A 166 1.60 -15.94 20.68
C SER A 166 2.89 -16.05 19.86
N GLU A 167 3.99 -16.52 20.46
CA GLU A 167 5.28 -16.76 19.79
C GLU A 167 5.15 -17.64 18.52
N ARG A 168 4.17 -18.55 18.49
CA ARG A 168 3.96 -19.46 17.35
C ARG A 168 3.54 -18.73 16.06
N TYR A 169 2.97 -17.54 16.16
CA TYR A 169 2.49 -16.76 15.01
C TYR A 169 3.61 -15.96 14.34
N ILE A 170 4.70 -15.67 15.07
CA ILE A 170 5.80 -14.83 14.59
C ILE A 170 6.33 -15.30 13.22
N PRO A 171 6.65 -16.60 13.00
CA PRO A 171 7.14 -17.04 11.69
C PRO A 171 6.15 -16.80 10.55
N ALA A 172 4.85 -16.99 10.79
CA ALA A 172 3.82 -16.74 9.78
C ALA A 172 3.69 -15.24 9.45
N ILE A 173 3.79 -14.38 10.46
CA ILE A 173 3.76 -12.92 10.28
C ILE A 173 5.00 -12.43 9.51
N VAL A 174 6.18 -13.01 9.77
CA VAL A 174 7.40 -12.71 9.00
C VAL A 174 7.21 -13.06 7.52
N GLU A 175 6.67 -14.25 7.21
CA GLU A 175 6.43 -14.66 5.82
C GLU A 175 5.39 -13.76 5.12
N ILE A 176 4.38 -13.27 5.84
CA ILE A 176 3.45 -12.27 5.32
C ILE A 176 4.19 -10.96 5.04
N ALA A 177 4.97 -10.43 5.98
CA ALA A 177 5.74 -9.21 5.77
C ALA A 177 6.69 -9.31 4.57
N ASP A 178 7.26 -10.49 4.33
CA ASP A 178 8.14 -10.75 3.19
C ASP A 178 7.41 -10.77 1.83
N THR A 179 6.10 -11.01 1.83
CA THR A 179 5.23 -11.12 0.65
C THR A 179 4.28 -9.94 0.46
N THR A 180 4.12 -9.08 1.46
CA THR A 180 3.36 -7.83 1.36
C THR A 180 4.12 -6.80 0.53
N ARG A 181 3.38 -6.02 -0.27
CA ARG A 181 3.93 -4.86 -1.00
C ARG A 181 4.08 -3.71 -0.03
N LEU A 182 5.26 -3.09 0.00
CA LEU A 182 5.58 -2.08 1.02
C LEU A 182 5.80 -0.71 0.36
N TRP A 183 5.28 0.35 0.99
CA TRP A 183 5.46 1.72 0.50
C TRP A 183 6.93 2.13 0.47
N GLU A 184 7.69 1.79 1.50
CA GLU A 184 9.12 2.08 1.59
C GLU A 184 9.96 1.30 0.56
N ASN A 185 9.36 0.31 -0.10
CA ASN A 185 9.93 -0.41 -1.23
C ASN A 185 9.30 -0.03 -2.58
N ARG A 186 8.51 1.06 -2.63
CA ARG A 186 7.81 1.53 -3.83
C ARG A 186 6.94 0.43 -4.47
N GLY A 187 6.19 -0.28 -3.63
CA GLY A 187 5.25 -1.34 -4.03
C GLY A 187 5.90 -2.71 -4.27
N HIS A 188 7.22 -2.83 -4.08
CA HIS A 188 7.88 -4.13 -4.09
C HIS A 188 7.67 -4.88 -2.77
N THR A 189 7.69 -6.20 -2.83
CA THR A 189 7.81 -7.06 -1.64
C THR A 189 9.27 -7.19 -1.21
N MET A 190 9.54 -7.60 0.03
CA MET A 190 10.93 -7.85 0.46
C MET A 190 11.58 -8.97 -0.36
N LYS A 191 10.84 -10.04 -0.69
CA LYS A 191 11.31 -11.12 -1.56
C LYS A 191 11.76 -10.59 -2.93
N GLU A 192 11.02 -9.65 -3.52
CA GLU A 192 11.38 -9.04 -4.82
C GLU A 192 12.63 -8.14 -4.73
N ILE A 193 12.84 -7.44 -3.61
CA ILE A 193 14.02 -6.59 -3.39
C ILE A 193 15.28 -7.45 -3.18
N GLN A 194 15.18 -8.52 -2.38
CA GLN A 194 16.33 -9.38 -2.04
C GLN A 194 16.82 -10.24 -3.22
N GLN A 195 15.99 -10.47 -4.23
CA GLN A 195 16.32 -11.27 -5.41
C GLN A 195 17.02 -10.46 -6.54
N ARG A 196 17.30 -9.17 -6.32
CA ARG A 196 18.00 -8.29 -7.27
C ARG A 196 19.48 -8.16 -6.92
#